data_AF-A0A5J4VE35-F1
#
_entry.id   AF-A0A5J4VE35-F1
#
_cell.length_a   1.000
_cell.length_b   1.000
_cell.length_c   1.000
_cell.angle_alpha   90.00
_cell.angle_beta   90.00
_cell.angle_gamma   90.00
#
_symmetry.space_group_name_H-M   'P 1'
#
loop_
_entity.id
_entity.type
_entity.pdbx_description
1 polymer ?
#
loop_
_entity_poly.entity_id
_entity_poly.type
_entity_poly.pdbx_seq_one_letter_code
_entity_poly.pdbx_strand_id
1 'polypeptide(L)'
;MIGDLTQRSNKSIHSPSETDRGFTSGNQMDKPAAQNLKLSQEIEQLRKEKEEIESTFTDKIDSLEKKVQIEKEQKEEAEIKAKRAEENLIKEKKQKQDIKVKLENEELLERKLFEKENERKDFEIKLNYETLAKEEVIENANELEQKLKDETERRRNIEDENRRTKNENEKLKKEIKRIKIDYDDKLTLACDFETKYLVQVDEKNKLKKETEQKEIERQDALRDKLEEKKRKENALQQIEIINKQIDELNDKLLTAQQTAQIKTEECNEFQQKYEKYEQKFKQEQSKKQESEAQKVETEKENWKMKRDNEKIKYQVAQLKQKYGNEKIESEITEIENKQKEKDQKIQQLEESNRHLEEQKRIQEEEINKLKKDKQKEKQETEIERIEKERKEEEINKLKDENKKMKEEIEKLNKENQIKKIQDIKNKSQEEIEKVKPKPSQDFPIAIHNPDPSDIDFSDIDGRMKKITKKQQKWNSISLTQVIENGIWEIETEFNNSGIGSVAVGIVQDSCNIQAGQHCNQTSMASFAGKTWSGNVYCKQKEISGNTAYDNNQIIKQELNFEQGTLIFFVDGVQQPVYISGIKEKVRFFVCMYDAGSSCIIRSLKKLTSPTSEHIPNEKAINW
;
A
#
# COMPACT_ATOMS: atom_id res chain seq x y z
N MET A 1 18.35 -23.51 126.21
CA MET A 1 19.79 -23.19 126.30
C MET A 1 19.90 -22.15 127.41
N ILE A 2 20.55 -22.43 128.56
CA ILE A 2 22.01 -22.23 128.80
C ILE A 2 22.39 -20.76 128.52
N GLY A 3 22.77 -19.88 129.46
CA GLY A 3 22.90 -19.93 130.93
C GLY A 3 22.65 -18.52 131.53
N ASP A 4 23.37 -17.96 132.52
CA ASP A 4 24.44 -18.51 133.38
C ASP A 4 24.72 -17.62 134.66
N LEU A 5 25.92 -17.69 135.24
CA LEU A 5 26.40 -17.09 136.51
C LEU A 5 27.00 -15.65 136.35
N THR A 6 27.51 -14.87 137.35
CA THR A 6 28.16 -15.20 138.66
C THR A 6 28.35 -13.98 139.63
N GLN A 7 28.33 -14.22 140.97
CA GLN A 7 29.14 -13.62 142.10
C GLN A 7 29.23 -12.08 142.40
N ARG A 8 28.87 -11.60 143.63
CA ARG A 8 29.67 -11.29 144.89
C ARG A 8 30.26 -9.84 144.96
N SER A 9 30.61 -9.22 146.12
CA SER A 9 30.92 -9.68 147.50
C SER A 9 30.62 -8.66 148.64
N ASN A 10 30.58 -9.10 149.92
CA ASN A 10 30.44 -8.29 151.16
C ASN A 10 31.79 -7.95 151.85
N LYS A 11 31.85 -6.87 152.66
CA LYS A 11 32.69 -6.78 153.89
C LYS A 11 32.11 -5.80 154.94
N SER A 12 32.74 -5.67 156.12
CA SER A 12 32.03 -5.33 157.38
C SER A 12 32.89 -4.77 158.54
N ILE A 13 32.29 -3.91 159.40
CA ILE A 13 32.44 -3.77 160.88
C ILE A 13 33.83 -3.38 161.51
N HIS A 14 33.89 -2.39 162.43
CA HIS A 14 34.09 -2.54 163.91
C HIS A 14 34.23 -1.22 164.75
N SER A 15 34.49 -1.37 166.07
CA SER A 15 34.53 -0.39 167.21
C SER A 15 35.31 -1.03 168.41
N PRO A 16 35.32 -0.61 169.73
CA PRO A 16 34.74 0.55 170.48
C PRO A 16 35.68 1.16 171.60
N SER A 17 35.10 1.85 172.63
CA SER A 17 35.50 1.91 174.08
C SER A 17 36.77 2.68 174.58
N GLU A 18 36.99 3.12 175.86
CA GLU A 18 36.17 3.51 177.07
C GLU A 18 37.05 4.11 178.24
N THR A 19 36.47 4.95 179.14
CA THR A 19 36.87 5.24 180.57
C THR A 19 38.28 5.87 180.91
N ASP A 20 38.66 6.34 182.13
CA ASP A 20 38.10 6.32 183.53
C ASP A 20 38.56 7.52 184.46
N ARG A 21 38.10 7.53 185.74
CA ARG A 21 38.32 8.36 187.00
C ARG A 21 39.69 9.04 187.30
N GLY A 22 39.91 9.89 188.34
CA GLY A 22 39.06 10.53 189.39
C GLY A 22 39.74 10.71 190.81
N PHE A 23 39.20 11.58 191.70
CA PHE A 23 39.46 11.72 193.18
C PHE A 23 40.86 12.21 193.69
N THR A 24 41.21 12.55 194.96
CA THR A 24 40.69 12.57 196.39
C THR A 24 41.65 13.48 197.24
N SER A 25 41.48 13.99 198.50
CA SER A 25 40.37 14.52 199.35
C SER A 25 40.88 14.98 200.76
N GLY A 26 40.30 16.03 201.40
CA GLY A 26 40.46 16.40 202.84
C GLY A 26 41.36 17.62 203.12
N ASN A 27 41.26 18.41 204.21
CA ASN A 27 40.45 18.44 205.47
C ASN A 27 40.63 19.85 206.15
N GLN A 28 39.95 20.36 207.20
CA GLN A 28 38.94 19.82 208.15
C GLN A 28 37.92 20.90 208.69
N MET A 29 37.90 21.19 210.01
CA MET A 29 37.02 22.11 210.79
C MET A 29 37.19 23.60 210.39
N ASP A 30 36.19 24.49 210.39
CA ASP A 30 35.14 24.80 211.41
C ASP A 30 33.90 25.52 210.78
N LYS A 31 32.77 25.58 211.51
CA LYS A 31 31.51 26.37 211.29
C LYS A 31 30.55 26.05 210.12
N PRO A 32 29.24 26.40 210.22
CA PRO A 32 28.16 25.67 209.53
C PRO A 32 27.28 26.53 208.59
N ALA A 33 27.86 27.30 207.66
CA ALA A 33 27.11 28.21 206.78
C ALA A 33 27.07 27.84 205.27
N ALA A 34 27.88 26.88 204.82
CA ALA A 34 28.23 26.75 203.40
C ALA A 34 27.36 25.81 202.54
N GLN A 35 26.52 24.94 203.13
CA GLN A 35 25.85 23.87 202.37
C GLN A 35 24.62 24.31 201.56
N ASN A 36 23.78 25.21 202.07
CA ASN A 36 22.50 25.57 201.41
C ASN A 36 22.67 26.32 200.08
N LEU A 37 23.81 26.96 199.83
CA LEU A 37 24.03 27.73 198.60
C LEU A 37 24.18 26.83 197.36
N LYS A 38 24.59 25.57 197.54
CA LYS A 38 25.06 24.71 196.45
C LYS A 38 23.92 24.05 195.65
N LEU A 39 22.90 23.51 196.32
CA LEU A 39 21.75 22.86 195.65
C LEU A 39 20.97 23.84 194.75
N SER A 40 20.87 25.11 195.14
CA SER A 40 20.06 26.09 194.41
C SER A 40 20.66 26.48 193.06
N GLN A 41 21.96 26.25 192.83
CA GLN A 41 22.61 26.49 191.55
C GLN A 41 22.39 25.31 190.57
N GLU A 42 22.33 24.08 191.09
CA GLU A 42 22.18 22.84 190.33
C GLU A 42 20.79 22.69 189.69
N ILE A 43 19.74 23.13 190.39
CA ILE A 43 18.35 23.14 189.86
C ILE A 43 18.21 24.14 188.71
N GLU A 44 18.88 25.29 188.77
CA GLU A 44 18.81 26.33 187.74
C GLU A 44 19.59 25.93 186.47
N GLN A 45 20.71 25.21 186.64
CA GLN A 45 21.48 24.59 185.55
C GLN A 45 20.59 23.60 184.75
N LEU A 46 19.96 22.64 185.43
CA LEU A 46 19.14 21.60 184.80
C LEU A 46 17.89 22.15 184.09
N ARG A 47 17.36 23.30 184.52
CA ARG A 47 16.26 24.00 183.81
C ARG A 47 16.71 24.50 182.44
N LYS A 48 17.88 25.12 182.36
CA LYS A 48 18.42 25.64 181.08
C LYS A 48 18.76 24.51 180.12
N GLU A 49 19.38 23.44 180.61
CA GLU A 49 19.66 22.24 179.80
C GLU A 49 18.36 21.63 179.24
N LYS A 50 17.27 21.60 180.02
CA LYS A 50 15.95 21.17 179.53
C LYS A 50 15.40 22.08 178.42
N GLU A 51 15.43 23.40 178.61
CA GLU A 51 14.92 24.36 177.62
C GLU A 51 15.73 24.34 176.32
N GLU A 52 17.05 24.17 176.41
CA GLU A 52 17.95 24.05 175.25
C GLU A 52 17.74 22.73 174.49
N ILE A 53 17.46 21.63 175.20
CA ILE A 53 17.06 20.34 174.60
C ILE A 53 15.69 20.43 173.93
N GLU A 54 14.68 21.03 174.57
CA GLU A 54 13.34 21.18 173.98
C GLU A 54 13.35 22.12 172.76
N SER A 55 14.15 23.18 172.79
CA SER A 55 14.42 24.05 171.63
C SER A 55 15.04 23.27 170.47
N THR A 56 16.16 22.57 170.71
CA THR A 56 16.87 21.83 169.66
C THR A 56 16.11 20.62 169.11
N PHE A 57 15.18 20.03 169.88
CA PHE A 57 14.24 19.04 169.32
C PHE A 57 13.14 19.70 168.47
N THR A 58 12.63 20.88 168.88
CA THR A 58 11.61 21.61 168.11
C THR A 58 12.14 22.02 166.74
N ASP A 59 13.30 22.68 166.67
CA ASP A 59 13.98 23.03 165.40
C ASP A 59 14.18 21.82 164.47
N LYS A 60 14.41 20.64 165.05
CA LYS A 60 14.68 19.41 164.31
C LYS A 60 13.42 18.74 163.78
N ILE A 61 12.29 18.87 164.48
CA ILE A 61 10.97 18.51 163.97
C ILE A 61 10.61 19.45 162.81
N ASP A 62 10.73 20.76 163.02
CA ASP A 62 10.48 21.81 162.03
C ASP A 62 11.29 21.58 160.73
N SER A 63 12.57 21.19 160.87
CA SER A 63 13.45 20.83 159.74
C SER A 63 13.03 19.57 158.99
N LEU A 64 12.43 18.58 159.68
CA LEU A 64 11.96 17.33 159.09
C LEU A 64 10.61 17.52 158.38
N GLU A 65 9.67 18.25 158.99
CA GLU A 65 8.36 18.53 158.36
C GLU A 65 8.54 19.33 157.06
N LYS A 66 9.43 20.33 157.05
CA LYS A 66 9.80 21.08 155.84
C LYS A 66 10.37 20.18 154.74
N LYS A 67 11.17 19.15 155.08
CA LYS A 67 11.69 18.17 154.11
C LYS A 67 10.60 17.26 153.56
N VAL A 68 9.72 16.74 154.42
CA VAL A 68 8.60 15.88 154.00
C VAL A 68 7.64 16.63 153.07
N GLN A 69 7.38 17.92 153.33
CA GLN A 69 6.58 18.75 152.45
C GLN A 69 7.25 18.96 151.07
N ILE A 70 8.57 19.22 151.02
CA ILE A 70 9.31 19.36 149.76
C ILE A 70 9.34 18.04 148.97
N GLU A 71 9.56 16.88 149.61
CA GLU A 71 9.49 15.58 148.92
C GLU A 71 8.09 15.29 148.38
N LYS A 72 7.04 15.68 149.10
CA LYS A 72 5.64 15.53 148.67
C LYS A 72 5.36 16.39 147.43
N GLU A 73 5.77 17.66 147.44
CA GLU A 73 5.63 18.58 146.30
C GLU A 73 6.40 18.07 145.06
N GLN A 74 7.64 17.61 145.24
CA GLN A 74 8.44 17.01 144.15
C GLN A 74 7.79 15.75 143.58
N LYS A 75 7.20 14.90 144.43
CA LYS A 75 6.49 13.70 144.00
C LYS A 75 5.23 14.05 143.20
N GLU A 76 4.48 15.06 143.64
CA GLU A 76 3.26 15.53 142.96
C GLU A 76 3.59 16.17 141.60
N GLU A 77 4.65 16.99 141.51
CA GLU A 77 5.16 17.50 140.22
C GLU A 77 5.61 16.35 139.28
N ALA A 78 6.33 15.36 139.81
CA ALA A 78 6.77 14.19 139.03
C ALA A 78 5.58 13.36 138.51
N GLU A 79 4.52 13.18 139.29
CA GLU A 79 3.31 12.47 138.88
C GLU A 79 2.53 13.25 137.79
N ILE A 80 2.41 14.58 137.93
CA ILE A 80 1.83 15.45 136.90
C ILE A 80 2.64 15.37 135.60
N LYS A 81 3.96 15.37 135.69
CA LYS A 81 4.88 15.27 134.55
C LYS A 81 4.78 13.91 133.85
N ALA A 82 4.65 12.82 134.61
CA ALA A 82 4.44 11.47 134.09
C ALA A 82 3.11 11.36 133.32
N LYS A 83 1.99 11.84 133.90
CA LYS A 83 0.67 11.83 133.24
C LYS A 83 0.67 12.61 131.92
N ARG A 84 1.29 13.79 131.88
CA ARG A 84 1.46 14.57 130.63
C ARG A 84 2.29 13.82 129.57
N ALA A 85 3.33 13.09 129.97
CA ALA A 85 4.14 12.31 129.06
C ALA A 85 3.34 11.12 128.47
N GLU A 86 2.58 10.41 129.31
CA GLU A 86 1.70 9.31 128.88
C GLU A 86 0.59 9.79 127.93
N GLU A 87 -0.09 10.89 128.24
CA GLU A 87 -1.05 11.53 127.36
C GLU A 87 -0.47 11.86 125.97
N ASN A 88 0.74 12.41 125.93
CA ASN A 88 1.39 12.77 124.67
C ASN A 88 1.76 11.53 123.86
N LEU A 89 2.26 10.47 124.51
CA LEU A 89 2.58 9.19 123.88
C LEU A 89 1.31 8.49 123.32
N ILE A 90 0.16 8.66 123.99
CA ILE A 90 -1.16 8.22 123.47
C ILE A 90 -1.57 9.05 122.23
N LYS A 91 -1.40 10.38 122.27
CA LYS A 91 -1.71 11.28 121.13
C LYS A 91 -0.84 10.95 119.91
N GLU A 92 0.46 10.75 120.09
CA GLU A 92 1.40 10.34 119.04
C GLU A 92 1.05 8.97 118.44
N LYS A 93 0.74 7.96 119.29
CA LYS A 93 0.29 6.64 118.83
C LYS A 93 -0.95 6.75 117.94
N LYS A 94 -1.94 7.56 118.35
CA LYS A 94 -3.16 7.78 117.56
C LYS A 94 -2.85 8.47 116.23
N GLN A 95 -2.08 9.56 116.23
CA GLN A 95 -1.66 10.25 115.00
C GLN A 95 -0.92 9.31 114.04
N LYS A 96 -0.01 8.47 114.55
CA LYS A 96 0.72 7.48 113.74
C LYS A 96 -0.20 6.41 113.16
N GLN A 97 -1.24 6.01 113.88
CA GLN A 97 -2.27 5.09 113.38
C GLN A 97 -3.15 5.74 112.30
N ASP A 98 -3.58 6.99 112.50
CA ASP A 98 -4.35 7.76 111.52
C ASP A 98 -3.55 8.00 110.23
N ILE A 99 -2.23 8.24 110.32
CA ILE A 99 -1.33 8.35 109.16
C ILE A 99 -1.18 7.01 108.44
N LYS A 100 -1.01 5.89 109.17
CA LYS A 100 -0.91 4.56 108.57
C LYS A 100 -2.16 4.18 107.77
N VAL A 101 -3.34 4.45 108.32
CA VAL A 101 -4.62 4.23 107.62
C VAL A 101 -4.75 5.10 106.37
N LYS A 102 -4.25 6.34 106.38
CA LYS A 102 -4.23 7.17 105.16
C LYS A 102 -3.32 6.59 104.08
N LEU A 103 -2.10 6.19 104.44
CA LEU A 103 -1.13 5.60 103.51
C LEU A 103 -1.67 4.30 102.88
N GLU A 104 -2.26 3.41 103.69
CA GLU A 104 -2.87 2.16 103.21
C GLU A 104 -4.04 2.39 102.23
N ASN A 105 -4.79 3.49 102.41
CA ASN A 105 -5.83 3.90 101.46
C ASN A 105 -5.26 4.54 100.19
N GLU A 106 -4.15 5.27 100.29
CA GLU A 106 -3.44 5.89 99.16
C GLU A 106 -2.81 4.81 98.25
N GLU A 107 -2.09 3.85 98.84
CA GLU A 107 -1.58 2.64 98.15
C GLU A 107 -2.70 1.80 97.50
N LEU A 108 -3.91 1.80 98.06
CA LEU A 108 -5.07 1.11 97.50
C LEU A 108 -5.71 1.90 96.35
N LEU A 109 -5.68 3.23 96.40
CA LEU A 109 -6.18 4.10 95.35
C LEU A 109 -5.23 4.08 94.14
N GLU A 110 -3.91 4.13 94.36
CA GLU A 110 -2.89 4.06 93.32
C GLU A 110 -2.96 2.73 92.54
N ARG A 111 -3.13 1.60 93.24
CA ARG A 111 -3.36 0.29 92.59
C ARG A 111 -4.61 0.29 91.70
N LYS A 112 -5.73 0.85 92.16
CA LYS A 112 -6.96 0.96 91.35
C LYS A 112 -6.80 1.88 90.15
N LEU A 113 -6.02 2.96 90.28
CA LEU A 113 -5.67 3.82 89.16
C LEU A 113 -4.79 3.08 88.14
N PHE A 114 -3.81 2.30 88.59
CA PHE A 114 -2.97 1.47 87.72
C PHE A 114 -3.76 0.37 86.99
N GLU A 115 -4.68 -0.30 87.68
CA GLU A 115 -5.62 -1.26 87.09
C GLU A 115 -6.47 -0.59 85.99
N LYS A 116 -7.06 0.58 86.26
CA LYS A 116 -7.86 1.32 85.26
C LYS A 116 -7.05 1.92 84.11
N GLU A 117 -5.81 2.30 84.36
CA GLU A 117 -4.86 2.75 83.33
C GLU A 117 -4.50 1.60 82.37
N ASN A 118 -4.37 0.36 82.87
CA ASN A 118 -4.15 -0.82 82.05
C ASN A 118 -5.41 -1.26 81.29
N GLU A 119 -6.58 -1.27 81.95
CA GLU A 119 -7.87 -1.49 81.25
C GLU A 119 -8.05 -0.51 80.08
N ARG A 120 -7.74 0.78 80.27
CA ARG A 120 -7.83 1.76 79.17
C ARG A 120 -6.90 1.39 78.01
N LYS A 121 -5.67 0.99 78.29
CA LYS A 121 -4.70 0.57 77.26
C LYS A 121 -5.16 -0.67 76.50
N ASP A 122 -5.74 -1.67 77.17
CA ASP A 122 -6.28 -2.85 76.51
C ASP A 122 -7.46 -2.49 75.58
N PHE A 123 -8.35 -1.58 76.00
CA PHE A 123 -9.41 -1.05 75.14
C PHE A 123 -8.87 -0.21 73.97
N GLU A 124 -7.84 0.61 74.19
CA GLU A 124 -7.20 1.47 73.18
C GLU A 124 -6.48 0.63 72.11
N ILE A 125 -5.73 -0.40 72.52
CA ILE A 125 -5.12 -1.40 71.65
C ILE A 125 -6.18 -2.13 70.83
N LYS A 126 -7.27 -2.58 71.46
CA LYS A 126 -8.37 -3.27 70.77
C LYS A 126 -9.07 -2.36 69.74
N LEU A 127 -9.30 -1.09 70.09
CA LEU A 127 -9.90 -0.11 69.19
C LEU A 127 -9.00 0.18 67.98
N ASN A 128 -7.68 0.26 68.18
CA ASN A 128 -6.72 0.42 67.07
C ASN A 128 -6.74 -0.80 66.14
N TYR A 129 -6.73 -2.04 66.66
CA TYR A 129 -6.87 -3.24 65.83
C TYR A 129 -8.20 -3.27 65.05
N GLU A 130 -9.31 -2.89 65.68
CA GLU A 130 -10.62 -2.84 65.00
C GLU A 130 -10.70 -1.69 63.97
N THR A 131 -9.89 -0.63 64.13
CA THR A 131 -9.81 0.48 63.19
C THR A 131 -8.97 0.10 61.97
N LEU A 132 -7.76 -0.45 62.18
CA LEU A 132 -6.90 -0.95 61.11
C LEU A 132 -7.60 -2.01 60.24
N ALA A 133 -8.35 -2.94 60.86
CA ALA A 133 -9.12 -3.94 60.13
C ALA A 133 -10.28 -3.34 59.29
N LYS A 134 -10.81 -2.18 59.66
CA LYS A 134 -11.81 -1.44 58.85
C LYS A 134 -11.14 -0.65 57.73
N GLU A 135 -9.99 -0.07 57.98
CA GLU A 135 -9.19 0.64 56.98
C GLU A 135 -8.74 -0.32 55.87
N GLU A 136 -8.24 -1.52 56.22
CA GLU A 136 -7.90 -2.59 55.25
C GLU A 136 -9.12 -2.99 54.39
N VAL A 137 -10.30 -3.13 54.99
CA VAL A 137 -11.54 -3.46 54.25
C VAL A 137 -11.96 -2.32 53.31
N ILE A 138 -11.78 -1.06 53.72
CA ILE A 138 -12.07 0.12 52.88
C ILE A 138 -11.07 0.22 51.72
N GLU A 139 -9.77 -0.02 51.95
CA GLU A 139 -8.76 -0.02 50.90
C GLU A 139 -9.02 -1.11 49.86
N ASN A 140 -9.30 -2.34 50.30
CA ASN A 140 -9.69 -3.45 49.41
C ASN A 140 -10.98 -3.14 48.62
N ALA A 141 -11.97 -2.49 49.23
CA ALA A 141 -13.19 -2.08 48.54
C ALA A 141 -12.92 -1.00 47.47
N ASN A 142 -12.10 -0.01 47.78
CA ASN A 142 -11.69 1.05 46.85
C ASN A 142 -10.90 0.48 45.66
N GLU A 143 -9.97 -0.46 45.90
CA GLU A 143 -9.27 -1.17 44.82
C GLU A 143 -10.24 -1.92 43.90
N LEU A 144 -11.23 -2.62 44.46
CA LEU A 144 -12.23 -3.36 43.67
C LEU A 144 -13.13 -2.42 42.87
N GLU A 145 -13.53 -1.27 43.42
CA GLU A 145 -14.30 -0.27 42.68
C GLU A 145 -13.47 0.34 41.54
N GLN A 146 -12.17 0.60 41.74
CA GLN A 146 -11.31 1.10 40.66
C GLN A 146 -11.10 0.05 39.57
N LYS A 147 -10.80 -1.20 39.93
CA LYS A 147 -10.69 -2.33 38.97
C LYS A 147 -11.97 -2.52 38.15
N LEU A 148 -13.15 -2.29 38.75
CA LEU A 148 -14.44 -2.33 38.06
C LEU A 148 -14.66 -1.13 37.12
N LYS A 149 -14.20 0.08 37.48
CA LYS A 149 -14.22 1.26 36.60
C LYS A 149 -13.33 1.06 35.38
N ASP A 150 -12.09 0.64 35.58
CA ASP A 150 -11.10 0.37 34.52
C ASP A 150 -11.65 -0.66 33.51
N GLU A 151 -12.22 -1.76 34.00
CA GLU A 151 -12.86 -2.79 33.18
C GLU A 151 -14.11 -2.28 32.44
N THR A 152 -14.90 -1.41 33.07
CA THR A 152 -16.07 -0.78 32.44
C THR A 152 -15.65 0.16 31.30
N GLU A 153 -14.56 0.91 31.47
CA GLU A 153 -14.02 1.77 30.42
C GLU A 153 -13.40 0.97 29.26
N ARG A 154 -12.64 -0.09 29.55
CA ARG A 154 -12.15 -1.04 28.54
C ARG A 154 -13.29 -1.60 27.68
N ARG A 155 -14.38 -2.03 28.31
CA ARG A 155 -15.57 -2.55 27.60
C ARG A 155 -16.21 -1.50 26.69
N ARG A 156 -16.35 -0.25 27.14
CA ARG A 156 -16.85 0.85 26.31
C ARG A 156 -15.95 1.09 25.10
N ASN A 157 -14.64 1.11 25.29
CA ASN A 157 -13.68 1.31 24.19
C ASN A 157 -13.77 0.19 23.15
N ILE A 158 -13.86 -1.08 23.60
CA ILE A 158 -14.04 -2.25 22.73
C ILE A 158 -15.39 -2.20 22.00
N GLU A 159 -16.47 -1.80 22.67
CA GLU A 159 -17.80 -1.64 22.03
C GLU A 159 -17.77 -0.53 20.96
N ASP A 160 -17.07 0.58 21.24
CA ASP A 160 -16.92 1.69 20.30
C ASP A 160 -16.05 1.36 19.09
N GLU A 161 -14.99 0.56 19.28
CA GLU A 161 -14.18 0.03 18.20
C GLU A 161 -15.00 -0.93 17.32
N ASN A 162 -15.67 -1.92 17.91
CA ASN A 162 -16.57 -2.82 17.21
C ASN A 162 -17.67 -2.05 16.43
N ARG A 163 -18.18 -0.96 16.99
CA ARG A 163 -19.14 -0.05 16.34
C ARG A 163 -18.54 0.67 15.12
N ARG A 164 -17.28 1.09 15.17
CA ARG A 164 -16.54 1.66 14.01
C ARG A 164 -16.31 0.60 12.94
N THR A 165 -15.72 -0.54 13.29
CA THR A 165 -15.43 -1.65 12.37
C THR A 165 -16.70 -2.18 11.69
N LYS A 166 -17.82 -2.25 12.40
CA LYS A 166 -19.14 -2.61 11.82
C LYS A 166 -19.60 -1.58 10.78
N ASN A 167 -19.48 -0.28 11.08
CA ASN A 167 -19.85 0.79 10.15
C ASN A 167 -18.95 0.82 8.91
N GLU A 168 -17.66 0.49 9.05
CA GLU A 168 -16.71 0.40 7.93
C GLU A 168 -16.97 -0.82 7.06
N ASN A 169 -17.23 -1.99 7.65
CA ASN A 169 -17.68 -3.17 6.92
C ASN A 169 -18.96 -2.91 6.10
N GLU A 170 -19.93 -2.16 6.64
CA GLU A 170 -21.13 -1.76 5.90
C GLU A 170 -20.88 -0.72 4.79
N LYS A 171 -19.83 0.12 4.89
CA LYS A 171 -19.36 0.95 3.77
C LYS A 171 -18.71 0.08 2.69
N LEU A 172 -17.81 -0.81 3.07
CA LEU A 172 -17.08 -1.70 2.14
C LEU A 172 -18.03 -2.64 1.39
N LYS A 173 -19.04 -3.22 2.04
CA LYS A 173 -20.10 -4.01 1.36
C LYS A 173 -20.84 -3.20 0.29
N LYS A 174 -21.16 -1.93 0.58
CA LYS A 174 -21.82 -1.03 -0.39
C LYS A 174 -20.89 -0.71 -1.55
N GLU A 175 -19.59 -0.54 -1.31
CA GLU A 175 -18.61 -0.30 -2.36
C GLU A 175 -18.40 -1.51 -3.26
N ILE A 176 -18.22 -2.71 -2.68
CA ILE A 176 -18.14 -3.98 -3.42
C ILE A 176 -19.40 -4.16 -4.29
N LYS A 177 -20.60 -3.80 -3.79
CA LYS A 177 -21.83 -3.82 -4.59
C LYS A 177 -21.83 -2.80 -5.73
N ARG A 178 -21.27 -1.60 -5.55
CA ARG A 178 -21.10 -0.61 -6.63
C ARG A 178 -20.12 -1.09 -7.70
N ILE A 179 -18.94 -1.55 -7.29
CA ILE A 179 -17.90 -2.09 -8.18
C ILE A 179 -18.43 -3.28 -8.98
N LYS A 180 -19.24 -4.16 -8.37
CA LYS A 180 -19.84 -5.27 -9.10
C LYS A 180 -20.78 -4.80 -10.22
N ILE A 181 -21.65 -3.81 -9.96
CA ILE A 181 -22.57 -3.28 -10.99
C ILE A 181 -21.78 -2.66 -12.15
N ASP A 182 -20.78 -1.82 -11.85
CA ASP A 182 -19.88 -1.22 -12.84
C ASP A 182 -19.08 -2.28 -13.64
N TYR A 183 -18.75 -3.43 -13.04
CA TYR A 183 -18.16 -4.57 -13.74
C TYR A 183 -19.16 -5.30 -14.65
N ASP A 184 -20.37 -5.60 -14.15
CA ASP A 184 -21.42 -6.28 -14.91
C ASP A 184 -21.89 -5.41 -16.12
N ASP A 185 -21.95 -4.09 -15.96
CA ASP A 185 -22.22 -3.11 -17.03
C ASP A 185 -21.09 -3.11 -18.08
N LYS A 186 -19.81 -3.11 -17.66
CA LYS A 186 -18.65 -3.18 -18.57
C LYS A 186 -18.56 -4.50 -19.32
N LEU A 187 -18.90 -5.61 -18.66
CA LEU A 187 -18.97 -6.93 -19.30
C LEU A 187 -20.06 -6.95 -20.37
N THR A 188 -21.24 -6.40 -20.08
CA THR A 188 -22.34 -6.25 -21.04
C THR A 188 -21.90 -5.43 -22.25
N LEU A 189 -21.24 -4.27 -22.03
CA LEU A 189 -20.72 -3.42 -23.10
C LEU A 189 -19.64 -4.13 -23.94
N ALA A 190 -18.80 -4.97 -23.33
CA ALA A 190 -17.80 -5.75 -24.05
C ALA A 190 -18.44 -6.80 -24.98
N CYS A 191 -19.44 -7.55 -24.51
CA CYS A 191 -20.23 -8.48 -25.32
C CYS A 191 -20.92 -7.78 -26.50
N ASP A 192 -21.40 -6.55 -26.28
CA ASP A 192 -22.02 -5.69 -27.29
C ASP A 192 -21.02 -5.28 -28.39
N PHE A 193 -19.76 -4.99 -28.03
CA PHE A 193 -18.69 -4.71 -28.99
C PHE A 193 -18.21 -5.96 -29.74
N GLU A 194 -18.07 -7.10 -29.05
CA GLU A 194 -17.69 -8.38 -29.66
C GLU A 194 -18.74 -8.82 -30.70
N THR A 195 -20.02 -8.74 -30.36
CA THR A 195 -21.13 -9.04 -31.28
C THR A 195 -21.08 -8.17 -32.53
N LYS A 196 -20.86 -6.86 -32.38
CA LYS A 196 -20.73 -5.91 -33.52
C LYS A 196 -19.48 -6.19 -34.35
N TYR A 197 -18.38 -6.61 -33.73
CA TYR A 197 -17.15 -6.99 -34.44
C TYR A 197 -17.34 -8.26 -35.27
N LEU A 198 -17.97 -9.30 -34.71
CA LEU A 198 -18.26 -10.56 -35.41
C LEU A 198 -19.15 -10.33 -36.65
N VAL A 199 -20.20 -9.52 -36.52
CA VAL A 199 -21.06 -9.13 -37.66
C VAL A 199 -20.25 -8.43 -38.77
N GLN A 200 -19.38 -7.48 -38.42
CA GLN A 200 -18.52 -6.81 -39.41
C GLN A 200 -17.50 -7.75 -40.08
N VAL A 201 -17.05 -8.80 -39.38
CA VAL A 201 -16.18 -9.84 -39.97
C VAL A 201 -16.95 -10.67 -40.97
N ASP A 202 -18.18 -11.09 -40.64
CA ASP A 202 -19.05 -11.85 -41.55
C ASP A 202 -19.49 -11.04 -42.78
N GLU A 203 -19.77 -9.74 -42.63
CA GLU A 203 -20.05 -8.84 -43.76
C GLU A 203 -18.85 -8.72 -44.71
N LYS A 204 -17.63 -8.55 -44.17
CA LYS A 204 -16.39 -8.55 -44.96
C LYS A 204 -16.15 -9.89 -45.65
N ASN A 205 -16.43 -11.01 -44.98
CA ASN A 205 -16.31 -12.35 -45.55
C ASN A 205 -17.31 -12.59 -46.70
N LYS A 206 -18.55 -12.08 -46.60
CA LYS A 206 -19.53 -12.10 -47.70
C LYS A 206 -19.05 -11.26 -48.89
N LEU A 207 -18.67 -10.00 -48.64
CA LEU A 207 -18.19 -9.08 -49.68
C LEU A 207 -16.92 -9.60 -50.40
N LYS A 208 -16.02 -10.28 -49.67
CA LYS A 208 -14.86 -10.96 -50.26
C LYS A 208 -15.29 -12.06 -51.24
N LYS A 209 -16.20 -12.95 -50.82
CA LYS A 209 -16.73 -14.03 -51.68
C LYS A 209 -17.45 -13.48 -52.92
N GLU A 210 -18.22 -12.41 -52.79
CA GLU A 210 -18.85 -11.75 -53.93
C GLU A 210 -17.83 -11.15 -54.91
N THR A 211 -16.72 -10.63 -54.41
CA THR A 211 -15.67 -10.03 -55.23
C THR A 211 -14.86 -11.12 -55.95
N GLU A 212 -14.56 -12.23 -55.26
CA GLU A 212 -13.95 -13.43 -55.85
C GLU A 212 -14.84 -14.02 -56.96
N GLN A 213 -16.15 -14.15 -56.72
CA GLN A 213 -17.12 -14.63 -57.70
C GLN A 213 -17.20 -13.71 -58.94
N LYS A 214 -17.26 -12.38 -58.76
CA LYS A 214 -17.31 -11.41 -59.86
C LYS A 214 -16.04 -11.41 -60.73
N GLU A 215 -14.88 -11.71 -60.14
CA GLU A 215 -13.62 -11.84 -60.90
C GLU A 215 -13.56 -13.17 -61.68
N ILE A 216 -14.13 -14.26 -61.15
CA ILE A 216 -14.30 -15.53 -61.91
C ILE A 216 -15.21 -15.30 -63.12
N GLU A 217 -16.39 -14.71 -62.92
CA GLU A 217 -17.35 -14.39 -63.99
C GLU A 217 -16.72 -13.50 -65.07
N ARG A 218 -15.90 -12.53 -64.66
CA ARG A 218 -15.14 -11.65 -65.57
C ARG A 218 -14.09 -12.41 -66.37
N GLN A 219 -13.38 -13.36 -65.76
CA GLN A 219 -12.37 -14.17 -66.45
C GLN A 219 -13.01 -15.12 -67.46
N ASP A 220 -14.15 -15.73 -67.15
CA ASP A 220 -14.90 -16.56 -68.09
C ASP A 220 -15.51 -15.72 -69.23
N ALA A 221 -16.09 -14.55 -68.95
CA ALA A 221 -16.53 -13.63 -69.99
C ALA A 221 -15.37 -13.11 -70.88
N LEU A 222 -14.12 -13.13 -70.40
CA LEU A 222 -12.92 -12.86 -71.21
C LEU A 222 -12.54 -14.06 -72.08
N ARG A 223 -12.64 -15.27 -71.52
CA ARG A 223 -12.39 -16.57 -72.17
C ARG A 223 -13.33 -16.77 -73.37
N ASP A 224 -14.63 -16.53 -73.17
CA ASP A 224 -15.66 -16.64 -74.20
C ASP A 224 -15.42 -15.68 -75.36
N LYS A 225 -15.07 -14.42 -75.07
CA LYS A 225 -14.71 -13.42 -76.09
C LYS A 225 -13.45 -13.80 -76.88
N LEU A 226 -12.46 -14.42 -76.22
CA LEU A 226 -11.27 -14.92 -76.88
C LEU A 226 -11.58 -16.12 -77.78
N GLU A 227 -12.48 -17.02 -77.37
CA GLU A 227 -12.91 -18.13 -78.21
C GLU A 227 -13.80 -17.66 -79.38
N GLU A 228 -14.72 -16.72 -79.16
CA GLU A 228 -15.52 -16.10 -80.21
C GLU A 228 -14.63 -15.41 -81.26
N LYS A 229 -13.57 -14.71 -80.83
CA LYS A 229 -12.56 -14.12 -81.72
C LYS A 229 -11.86 -15.20 -82.56
N LYS A 230 -11.41 -16.30 -81.95
CA LYS A 230 -10.80 -17.43 -82.69
C LYS A 230 -11.79 -18.07 -83.68
N ARG A 231 -13.06 -18.25 -83.30
CA ARG A 231 -14.11 -18.76 -84.21
C ARG A 231 -14.31 -17.83 -85.41
N LYS A 232 -14.31 -16.50 -85.20
CA LYS A 232 -14.38 -15.49 -86.26
C LYS A 232 -13.13 -15.48 -87.15
N GLU A 233 -11.94 -15.61 -86.59
CA GLU A 233 -10.67 -15.71 -87.34
C GLU A 233 -10.62 -16.96 -88.22
N ASN A 234 -11.03 -18.12 -87.68
CA ASN A 234 -11.15 -19.37 -88.45
C ASN A 234 -12.19 -19.25 -89.59
N ALA A 235 -13.33 -18.59 -89.34
CA ALA A 235 -14.34 -18.36 -90.37
C ALA A 235 -13.83 -17.43 -91.49
N LEU A 236 -13.07 -16.38 -91.15
CA LEU A 236 -12.42 -15.52 -92.15
C LEU A 236 -11.41 -16.28 -93.01
N GLN A 237 -10.60 -17.17 -92.42
CA GLN A 237 -9.69 -18.04 -93.16
C GLN A 237 -10.45 -18.99 -94.12
N GLN A 238 -11.58 -19.55 -93.69
CA GLN A 238 -12.43 -20.36 -94.57
C GLN A 238 -13.02 -19.55 -95.72
N ILE A 239 -13.46 -18.32 -95.48
CA ILE A 239 -13.95 -17.40 -96.53
C ILE A 239 -12.81 -17.07 -97.52
N GLU A 240 -11.59 -16.84 -97.05
CA GLU A 240 -10.44 -16.58 -97.93
C GLU A 240 -10.10 -17.79 -98.83
N ILE A 241 -10.23 -19.02 -98.30
CA ILE A 241 -10.06 -20.26 -99.08
C ILE A 241 -11.18 -20.41 -100.12
N ILE A 242 -12.43 -20.17 -99.74
CA ILE A 242 -13.59 -20.26 -100.63
C ILE A 242 -13.50 -19.22 -101.77
N ASN A 243 -13.08 -17.98 -101.46
CA ASN A 243 -12.92 -16.94 -102.48
C ASN A 243 -11.86 -17.34 -103.51
N LYS A 244 -10.70 -17.87 -103.10
CA LYS A 244 -9.68 -18.37 -104.04
C LYS A 244 -10.20 -19.51 -104.93
N GLN A 245 -11.06 -20.38 -104.41
CA GLN A 245 -11.72 -21.43 -105.20
C GLN A 245 -12.75 -20.85 -106.19
N ILE A 246 -13.45 -19.77 -105.83
CA ILE A 246 -14.36 -19.04 -106.72
C ILE A 246 -13.57 -18.35 -107.84
N ASP A 247 -12.47 -17.68 -107.53
CA ASP A 247 -11.59 -17.04 -108.52
C ASP A 247 -11.02 -18.08 -109.50
N GLU A 248 -10.51 -19.20 -109.00
CA GLU A 248 -10.09 -20.35 -109.82
C GLU A 248 -11.20 -20.89 -110.74
N LEU A 249 -12.46 -20.88 -110.29
CA LEU A 249 -13.60 -21.33 -111.10
C LEU A 249 -14.00 -20.27 -112.14
N ASN A 250 -13.88 -18.99 -111.82
CA ASN A 250 -14.11 -17.88 -112.74
C ASN A 250 -13.08 -17.88 -113.89
N ASP A 251 -11.80 -18.10 -113.60
CA ASP A 251 -10.75 -18.22 -114.64
C ASP A 251 -11.01 -19.41 -115.58
N LYS A 252 -11.43 -20.56 -115.01
CA LYS A 252 -11.80 -21.75 -115.79
C LYS A 252 -13.04 -21.49 -116.65
N LEU A 253 -14.04 -20.77 -116.14
CA LEU A 253 -15.24 -20.36 -116.87
C LEU A 253 -14.91 -19.38 -118.00
N LEU A 254 -14.07 -18.37 -117.75
CA LEU A 254 -13.62 -17.40 -118.75
C LEU A 254 -12.85 -18.09 -119.89
N THR A 255 -11.94 -19.01 -119.55
CA THR A 255 -11.21 -19.84 -120.53
C THR A 255 -12.16 -20.70 -121.37
N ALA A 256 -13.19 -21.28 -120.75
CA ALA A 256 -14.21 -22.04 -121.46
C ALA A 256 -15.07 -21.16 -122.39
N GLN A 257 -15.44 -19.95 -121.96
CA GLN A 257 -16.17 -18.98 -122.78
C GLN A 257 -15.35 -18.54 -124.00
N GLN A 258 -14.08 -18.19 -123.82
CA GLN A 258 -13.16 -17.86 -124.92
C GLN A 258 -13.04 -19.03 -125.91
N THR A 259 -12.89 -20.25 -125.41
CA THR A 259 -12.82 -21.47 -126.24
C THR A 259 -14.11 -21.71 -127.03
N ALA A 260 -15.28 -21.44 -126.43
CA ALA A 260 -16.57 -21.56 -127.09
C ALA A 260 -16.78 -20.46 -128.16
N GLN A 261 -16.32 -19.23 -127.90
CA GLN A 261 -16.36 -18.14 -128.87
C GLN A 261 -15.50 -18.46 -130.09
N ILE A 262 -14.25 -18.89 -129.90
CA ILE A 262 -13.34 -19.30 -130.99
C ILE A 262 -14.00 -20.38 -131.87
N LYS A 263 -14.58 -21.42 -131.26
CA LYS A 263 -15.30 -22.49 -132.00
C LYS A 263 -16.53 -21.97 -132.75
N THR A 264 -17.18 -20.92 -132.25
CA THR A 264 -18.32 -20.28 -132.93
C THR A 264 -17.84 -19.48 -134.14
N GLU A 265 -16.72 -18.78 -134.02
CA GLU A 265 -16.06 -18.05 -135.12
C GLU A 265 -15.53 -19.03 -136.20
N GLU A 266 -14.90 -20.14 -135.81
CA GLU A 266 -14.52 -21.24 -136.72
C GLU A 266 -15.74 -21.83 -137.46
N CYS A 267 -16.84 -22.08 -136.75
CA CYS A 267 -18.09 -22.59 -137.34
C CYS A 267 -18.67 -21.60 -138.37
N ASN A 268 -18.70 -20.32 -138.05
CA ASN A 268 -19.15 -19.25 -138.95
C ASN A 268 -18.24 -19.14 -140.19
N GLU A 269 -16.91 -19.30 -140.05
CA GLU A 269 -16.00 -19.41 -141.19
C GLU A 269 -16.31 -20.62 -142.08
N PHE A 270 -16.56 -21.79 -141.49
CA PHE A 270 -16.95 -22.99 -142.25
C PHE A 270 -18.27 -22.77 -143.00
N GLN A 271 -19.26 -22.12 -142.38
CA GLN A 271 -20.52 -21.80 -143.03
C GLN A 271 -20.34 -20.81 -144.20
N GLN A 272 -19.57 -19.74 -144.04
CA GLN A 272 -19.25 -18.83 -145.15
C GLN A 272 -18.48 -19.52 -146.29
N LYS A 273 -17.60 -20.49 -145.97
CA LYS A 273 -16.90 -21.30 -146.98
C LYS A 273 -17.88 -22.21 -147.74
N TYR A 274 -18.87 -22.78 -147.05
CA TYR A 274 -19.94 -23.59 -147.66
C TYR A 274 -20.87 -22.75 -148.56
N GLU A 275 -21.35 -21.59 -148.10
CA GLU A 275 -22.19 -20.67 -148.86
C GLU A 275 -21.50 -20.20 -150.17
N LYS A 276 -20.21 -19.88 -150.11
CA LYS A 276 -19.38 -19.57 -151.30
C LYS A 276 -19.25 -20.75 -152.26
N TYR A 277 -19.29 -21.99 -151.76
CA TYR A 277 -19.26 -23.20 -152.59
C TYR A 277 -20.62 -23.41 -153.28
N GLU A 278 -21.72 -23.22 -152.56
CA GLU A 278 -23.08 -23.31 -153.11
C GLU A 278 -23.36 -22.24 -154.17
N GLN A 279 -22.89 -21.00 -153.97
CA GLN A 279 -22.99 -19.93 -154.96
C GLN A 279 -22.25 -20.27 -156.27
N LYS A 280 -21.06 -20.87 -156.18
CA LYS A 280 -20.33 -21.35 -157.37
C LYS A 280 -21.10 -22.46 -158.10
N PHE A 281 -21.62 -23.45 -157.36
CA PHE A 281 -22.41 -24.54 -157.93
C PHE A 281 -23.66 -24.04 -158.68
N LYS A 282 -24.35 -23.02 -158.13
CA LYS A 282 -25.50 -22.37 -158.79
C LYS A 282 -25.11 -21.60 -160.06
N GLN A 283 -23.98 -20.88 -160.05
CA GLN A 283 -23.46 -20.25 -161.29
C GLN A 283 -23.12 -21.28 -162.37
N GLU A 284 -22.58 -22.44 -161.98
CA GLU A 284 -22.15 -23.49 -162.90
C GLU A 284 -23.35 -24.27 -163.49
N GLN A 285 -24.45 -24.44 -162.74
CA GLN A 285 -25.72 -24.89 -163.30
C GLN A 285 -26.33 -23.88 -164.31
N SER A 286 -26.35 -22.59 -163.97
CA SER A 286 -26.98 -21.57 -164.81
C SER A 286 -26.36 -21.50 -166.22
N LYS A 287 -25.02 -21.54 -166.29
CA LYS A 287 -24.26 -21.62 -167.57
C LYS A 287 -24.55 -22.87 -168.39
N LYS A 288 -25.09 -23.93 -167.80
CA LYS A 288 -25.40 -25.19 -168.47
C LYS A 288 -26.78 -25.19 -169.12
N GLN A 289 -27.76 -24.52 -168.49
CA GLN A 289 -29.12 -24.38 -169.02
C GLN A 289 -29.19 -23.40 -170.20
N GLU A 290 -28.41 -22.31 -170.14
CA GLU A 290 -28.34 -21.29 -171.20
C GLU A 290 -27.79 -21.85 -172.54
N SER A 291 -26.92 -22.87 -172.46
CA SER A 291 -26.37 -23.59 -173.61
C SER A 291 -27.36 -24.52 -174.33
N GLU A 292 -28.50 -24.84 -173.73
CA GLU A 292 -29.44 -25.84 -174.24
C GLU A 292 -30.68 -25.19 -174.89
N ALA A 293 -31.08 -24.00 -174.41
CA ALA A 293 -32.18 -23.21 -174.98
C ALA A 293 -31.89 -22.65 -176.38
N GLN A 294 -30.63 -22.30 -176.69
CA GLN A 294 -30.27 -21.66 -177.98
C GLN A 294 -30.25 -22.61 -179.19
N LYS A 295 -30.63 -23.89 -179.03
CA LYS A 295 -30.48 -24.94 -180.07
C LYS A 295 -31.78 -25.35 -180.77
N VAL A 296 -32.95 -24.89 -180.32
CA VAL A 296 -34.27 -25.34 -180.83
C VAL A 296 -34.97 -24.27 -181.67
N GLU A 297 -34.78 -22.99 -181.37
CA GLU A 297 -35.46 -21.90 -182.08
C GLU A 297 -34.94 -21.70 -183.53
N THR A 298 -33.64 -21.99 -183.75
CA THR A 298 -32.89 -21.62 -184.97
C THR A 298 -33.32 -22.38 -186.22
N GLU A 299 -33.96 -23.55 -186.09
CA GLU A 299 -34.37 -24.38 -187.23
C GLU A 299 -35.75 -24.02 -187.79
N LYS A 300 -36.57 -23.26 -187.04
CA LYS A 300 -37.99 -23.04 -187.38
C LYS A 300 -38.25 -21.78 -188.20
N GLU A 301 -37.50 -20.70 -187.95
CA GLU A 301 -37.68 -19.43 -188.69
C GLU A 301 -37.00 -19.44 -190.07
N ASN A 302 -35.97 -20.28 -190.23
CA ASN A 302 -35.10 -20.32 -191.42
C ASN A 302 -35.81 -20.82 -192.70
N TRP A 303 -37.03 -21.35 -192.59
CA TRP A 303 -37.86 -21.76 -193.74
C TRP A 303 -38.78 -20.65 -194.29
N LYS A 304 -38.96 -19.53 -193.55
CA LYS A 304 -39.96 -18.49 -193.92
C LYS A 304 -39.34 -17.22 -194.50
N MET A 305 -38.10 -16.87 -194.17
CA MET A 305 -37.40 -15.67 -194.70
C MET A 305 -36.64 -15.89 -196.03
N LYS A 306 -37.04 -16.89 -196.84
CA LYS A 306 -36.37 -17.23 -198.11
C LYS A 306 -37.18 -16.89 -199.38
N ARG A 307 -38.06 -15.87 -199.32
CA ARG A 307 -38.87 -15.43 -200.48
C ARG A 307 -39.04 -13.91 -200.63
N ASP A 308 -39.19 -13.18 -199.52
CA ASP A 308 -39.70 -11.80 -199.59
C ASP A 308 -38.64 -10.68 -199.48
N ASN A 309 -37.35 -11.01 -199.32
CA ASN A 309 -36.27 -10.02 -199.15
C ASN A 309 -35.32 -9.91 -200.36
N GLU A 310 -35.82 -10.25 -201.56
CA GLU A 310 -35.20 -9.85 -202.84
C GLU A 310 -35.76 -8.50 -203.33
N LYS A 311 -36.80 -7.96 -202.68
CA LYS A 311 -37.36 -6.64 -202.96
C LYS A 311 -36.91 -5.57 -201.97
N ILE A 312 -35.93 -4.79 -202.43
CA ILE A 312 -35.84 -3.33 -202.21
C ILE A 312 -35.61 -2.91 -200.74
N LYS A 313 -34.41 -2.49 -200.31
CA LYS A 313 -33.08 -2.35 -200.93
C LYS A 313 -32.94 -1.52 -202.22
N TYR A 314 -33.80 -0.51 -202.39
CA TYR A 314 -33.51 0.68 -203.24
C TYR A 314 -33.65 2.01 -202.48
N GLN A 315 -34.07 1.98 -201.21
CA GLN A 315 -34.23 3.14 -200.34
C GLN A 315 -33.76 2.72 -198.93
N VAL A 316 -32.50 2.78 -198.51
CA VAL A 316 -31.36 3.62 -198.94
C VAL A 316 -31.65 5.12 -198.75
N ALA A 317 -30.76 5.77 -198.00
CA ALA A 317 -30.64 7.23 -197.86
C ALA A 317 -31.90 7.98 -197.38
N GLN A 318 -32.21 7.89 -196.09
CA GLN A 318 -32.46 9.09 -195.28
C GLN A 318 -32.06 8.86 -193.81
N LEU A 319 -31.22 9.77 -193.29
CA LEU A 319 -31.14 10.32 -191.92
C LEU A 319 -31.14 9.33 -190.72
N LYS A 320 -30.24 9.39 -189.73
CA LYS A 320 -29.16 10.33 -189.34
C LYS A 320 -29.55 11.79 -189.05
N GLN A 321 -30.65 11.97 -188.31
CA GLN A 321 -31.03 13.12 -187.46
C GLN A 321 -32.00 12.54 -186.39
N LYS A 322 -32.07 12.93 -185.10
CA LYS A 322 -31.63 14.11 -184.31
C LYS A 322 -31.19 13.67 -182.88
N TYR A 323 -30.39 14.55 -182.22
CA TYR A 323 -30.07 14.79 -180.77
C TYR A 323 -30.86 14.08 -179.64
N GLY A 324 -30.41 13.97 -178.37
CA GLY A 324 -29.13 14.35 -177.69
C GLY A 324 -29.31 15.04 -176.30
N ASN A 325 -28.53 14.61 -175.26
CA ASN A 325 -28.30 15.22 -173.91
C ASN A 325 -29.55 15.46 -172.98
N GLU A 326 -29.50 15.63 -171.63
CA GLU A 326 -28.41 15.72 -170.62
C GLU A 326 -28.86 15.44 -169.14
N LYS A 327 -27.86 15.19 -168.25
CA LYS A 327 -27.77 15.55 -166.80
C LYS A 327 -28.45 14.68 -165.70
N ILE A 328 -28.07 15.01 -164.45
CA ILE A 328 -28.08 14.24 -163.18
C ILE A 328 -28.72 15.11 -162.08
N GLU A 329 -29.51 14.54 -161.15
CA GLU A 329 -29.60 15.02 -159.76
C GLU A 329 -30.20 13.99 -158.77
N SER A 330 -30.08 14.30 -157.46
CA SER A 330 -30.61 13.61 -156.26
C SER A 330 -30.23 12.13 -156.00
N GLU A 331 -29.07 11.94 -155.37
CA GLU A 331 -29.02 11.11 -154.14
C GLU A 331 -29.76 11.84 -152.98
N ILE A 332 -29.74 11.29 -151.74
CA ILE A 332 -30.33 11.86 -150.51
C ILE A 332 -31.85 11.65 -150.33
N THR A 333 -32.32 10.39 -150.25
CA THR A 333 -33.55 10.04 -149.50
C THR A 333 -33.60 8.58 -149.00
N GLU A 334 -32.70 8.14 -148.10
CA GLU A 334 -32.94 6.86 -147.37
C GLU A 334 -32.26 6.69 -145.99
N ILE A 335 -31.82 7.78 -145.33
CA ILE A 335 -31.27 7.73 -143.95
C ILE A 335 -32.36 8.12 -142.93
N GLU A 336 -33.51 7.44 -142.97
CA GLU A 336 -34.72 7.87 -142.23
C GLU A 336 -35.39 6.78 -141.38
N ASN A 337 -34.63 5.74 -140.95
CA ASN A 337 -35.17 4.63 -140.15
C ASN A 337 -34.31 4.19 -138.94
N LYS A 338 -33.59 5.12 -138.29
CA LYS A 338 -32.87 4.86 -137.01
C LYS A 338 -33.01 5.94 -135.92
N GLN A 339 -34.07 6.74 -135.98
CA GLN A 339 -34.34 7.82 -135.02
C GLN A 339 -35.71 7.63 -134.31
N LYS A 340 -35.96 6.44 -133.77
CA LYS A 340 -37.18 6.14 -132.96
C LYS A 340 -37.00 5.24 -131.73
N GLU A 341 -35.80 4.67 -131.52
CA GLU A 341 -35.49 3.86 -130.31
C GLU A 341 -34.69 4.63 -129.24
N LYS A 342 -34.15 5.82 -129.55
CA LYS A 342 -33.26 6.55 -128.63
C LYS A 342 -34.04 7.29 -127.53
N ASP A 343 -35.18 7.87 -127.87
CA ASP A 343 -35.86 8.83 -126.99
C ASP A 343 -36.52 8.14 -125.78
N GLN A 344 -37.07 6.94 -125.96
CA GLN A 344 -37.58 6.11 -124.85
C GLN A 344 -36.49 5.72 -123.84
N LYS A 345 -35.23 5.62 -124.28
CA LYS A 345 -34.10 5.22 -123.44
C LYS A 345 -33.50 6.39 -122.65
N ILE A 346 -33.63 7.61 -123.17
CA ILE A 346 -33.32 8.85 -122.45
C ILE A 346 -34.31 9.03 -121.28
N GLN A 347 -35.61 8.87 -121.54
CA GLN A 347 -36.65 9.09 -120.53
C GLN A 347 -36.51 8.15 -119.31
N GLN A 348 -36.14 6.88 -119.53
CA GLN A 348 -35.85 5.92 -118.45
C GLN A 348 -34.58 6.28 -117.65
N LEU A 349 -33.55 6.83 -118.30
CA LEU A 349 -32.32 7.27 -117.63
C LEU A 349 -32.55 8.53 -116.78
N GLU A 350 -33.43 9.44 -117.20
CA GLU A 350 -33.79 10.65 -116.44
C GLU A 350 -34.63 10.36 -115.19
N GLU A 351 -35.43 9.29 -115.18
CA GLU A 351 -36.09 8.82 -113.95
C GLU A 351 -35.12 8.05 -113.04
N SER A 352 -34.27 7.18 -113.62
CA SER A 352 -33.26 6.43 -112.87
C SER A 352 -32.25 7.36 -112.17
N ASN A 353 -31.77 8.40 -112.85
CA ASN A 353 -30.88 9.40 -112.25
C ASN A 353 -31.55 10.20 -111.14
N ARG A 354 -32.81 10.64 -111.32
CA ARG A 354 -33.57 11.32 -110.25
C ARG A 354 -33.74 10.43 -109.01
N HIS A 355 -34.02 9.14 -109.20
CA HIS A 355 -34.15 8.22 -108.07
C HIS A 355 -32.80 7.99 -107.36
N LEU A 356 -31.69 7.98 -108.10
CA LEU A 356 -30.33 7.86 -107.56
C LEU A 356 -29.87 9.13 -106.82
N GLU A 357 -30.25 10.32 -107.29
CA GLU A 357 -30.00 11.59 -106.60
C GLU A 357 -30.83 11.72 -105.32
N GLU A 358 -32.10 11.30 -105.33
CA GLU A 358 -32.94 11.25 -104.14
C GLU A 358 -32.37 10.28 -103.08
N GLN A 359 -31.92 9.08 -103.50
CA GLN A 359 -31.26 8.13 -102.59
C GLN A 359 -29.94 8.68 -102.04
N LYS A 360 -29.14 9.38 -102.85
CA LYS A 360 -27.92 10.08 -102.36
C LYS A 360 -28.25 11.14 -101.32
N ARG A 361 -29.28 11.96 -101.54
CA ARG A 361 -29.67 13.01 -100.57
C ARG A 361 -30.11 12.38 -99.23
N ILE A 362 -30.90 11.32 -99.26
CA ILE A 362 -31.31 10.57 -98.06
C ILE A 362 -30.10 9.96 -97.34
N GLN A 363 -29.18 9.31 -98.05
CA GLN A 363 -27.95 8.78 -97.46
C GLN A 363 -27.05 9.88 -96.87
N GLU A 364 -26.96 11.03 -97.51
CA GLU A 364 -26.15 12.16 -97.03
C GLU A 364 -26.77 12.84 -95.79
N GLU A 365 -28.10 12.91 -95.72
CA GLU A 365 -28.85 13.30 -94.51
C GLU A 365 -28.63 12.29 -93.36
N GLU A 366 -28.71 10.98 -93.62
CA GLU A 366 -28.43 9.94 -92.62
C GLU A 366 -26.96 9.97 -92.13
N ILE A 367 -25.99 10.12 -93.04
CA ILE A 367 -24.57 10.24 -92.72
C ILE A 367 -24.33 11.49 -91.86
N ASN A 368 -24.98 12.62 -92.14
CA ASN A 368 -24.84 13.82 -91.33
C ASN A 368 -25.54 13.72 -89.97
N LYS A 369 -26.65 12.98 -89.88
CA LYS A 369 -27.29 12.62 -88.60
C LYS A 369 -26.39 11.72 -87.75
N LEU A 370 -25.86 10.64 -88.32
CA LEU A 370 -24.90 9.73 -87.68
C LEU A 370 -23.63 10.46 -87.21
N LYS A 371 -23.07 11.39 -88.00
CA LYS A 371 -21.96 12.25 -87.56
C LYS A 371 -22.34 13.08 -86.33
N LYS A 372 -23.53 13.70 -86.34
CA LYS A 372 -24.02 14.58 -85.26
C LYS A 372 -24.28 13.81 -83.97
N ASP A 373 -24.88 12.64 -84.05
CA ASP A 373 -25.16 11.82 -82.86
C ASP A 373 -23.87 11.17 -82.32
N LYS A 374 -22.95 10.73 -83.18
CA LYS A 374 -21.59 10.30 -82.77
C LYS A 374 -20.72 11.43 -82.20
N GLN A 375 -21.05 12.68 -82.49
CA GLN A 375 -20.41 13.85 -81.88
C GLN A 375 -20.99 14.15 -80.49
N LYS A 376 -22.31 13.95 -80.27
CA LYS A 376 -22.92 14.00 -78.93
C LYS A 376 -22.39 12.89 -78.03
N GLU A 377 -22.38 11.65 -78.51
CA GLU A 377 -21.87 10.46 -77.79
C GLU A 377 -20.46 10.74 -77.24
N LYS A 378 -19.58 11.31 -78.08
CA LYS A 378 -18.24 11.74 -77.65
C LYS A 378 -18.24 12.85 -76.59
N GLN A 379 -19.17 13.81 -76.65
CA GLN A 379 -19.31 14.85 -75.64
C GLN A 379 -19.85 14.28 -74.32
N GLU A 380 -20.83 13.39 -74.37
CA GLU A 380 -21.42 12.72 -73.19
C GLU A 380 -20.38 11.83 -72.49
N THR A 381 -19.62 11.01 -73.23
CA THR A 381 -18.55 10.19 -72.64
C THR A 381 -17.40 11.03 -72.05
N GLU A 382 -17.11 12.20 -72.61
CA GLU A 382 -16.08 13.11 -72.08
C GLU A 382 -16.57 13.85 -70.83
N ILE A 383 -17.84 14.24 -70.78
CA ILE A 383 -18.49 14.78 -69.57
C ILE A 383 -18.50 13.73 -68.45
N GLU A 384 -18.86 12.49 -68.75
CA GLU A 384 -18.84 11.39 -67.78
C GLU A 384 -17.41 11.10 -67.27
N ARG A 385 -16.40 11.17 -68.16
CA ARG A 385 -14.98 11.06 -67.77
C ARG A 385 -14.56 12.18 -66.81
N ILE A 386 -14.86 13.44 -67.15
CA ILE A 386 -14.54 14.60 -66.31
C ILE A 386 -15.27 14.54 -64.95
N GLU A 387 -16.54 14.12 -64.93
CA GLU A 387 -17.29 14.01 -63.67
C GLU A 387 -16.79 12.84 -62.81
N LYS A 388 -16.33 11.74 -63.43
CA LYS A 388 -15.66 10.63 -62.72
C LYS A 388 -14.32 11.08 -62.13
N GLU A 389 -13.48 11.77 -62.90
CA GLU A 389 -12.20 12.32 -62.43
C GLU A 389 -12.42 13.27 -61.25
N ARG A 390 -13.43 14.17 -61.32
CA ARG A 390 -13.80 15.06 -60.21
C ARG A 390 -14.25 14.30 -58.95
N LYS A 391 -15.07 13.24 -59.11
CA LYS A 391 -15.51 12.39 -57.98
C LYS A 391 -14.33 11.63 -57.37
N GLU A 392 -13.35 11.23 -58.16
CA GLU A 392 -12.16 10.52 -57.68
C GLU A 392 -11.19 11.46 -56.93
N GLU A 393 -11.03 12.72 -57.38
CA GLU A 393 -10.35 13.77 -56.59
C GLU A 393 -11.06 14.05 -55.25
N GLU A 394 -12.39 14.16 -55.26
CA GLU A 394 -13.22 14.42 -54.07
C GLU A 394 -13.11 13.27 -53.07
N ILE A 395 -13.18 12.02 -53.53
CA ILE A 395 -12.93 10.82 -52.72
C ILE A 395 -11.51 10.82 -52.13
N ASN A 396 -10.50 11.28 -52.86
CA ASN A 396 -9.12 11.30 -52.36
C ASN A 396 -8.90 12.41 -51.31
N LYS A 397 -9.49 13.61 -51.48
CA LYS A 397 -9.52 14.63 -50.41
C LYS A 397 -10.19 14.10 -49.14
N LEU A 398 -11.35 13.46 -49.27
CA LEU A 398 -12.08 12.88 -48.14
C LEU A 398 -11.28 11.76 -47.45
N LYS A 399 -10.47 10.97 -48.17
CA LYS A 399 -9.54 10.00 -47.56
C LYS A 399 -8.46 10.68 -46.73
N ASP A 400 -7.83 11.74 -47.24
CA ASP A 400 -6.76 12.46 -46.53
C ASP A 400 -7.28 13.21 -45.29
N GLU A 401 -8.49 13.77 -45.36
CA GLU A 401 -9.17 14.37 -44.20
C GLU A 401 -9.53 13.30 -43.15
N ASN A 402 -10.11 12.17 -43.57
CA ASN A 402 -10.38 11.05 -42.67
C ASN A 402 -9.11 10.45 -42.05
N LYS A 403 -7.96 10.49 -42.76
CA LYS A 403 -6.67 10.07 -42.23
C LYS A 403 -6.20 11.01 -41.13
N LYS A 404 -6.15 12.32 -41.38
CA LYS A 404 -5.77 13.34 -40.38
C LYS A 404 -6.66 13.27 -39.15
N MET A 405 -7.98 13.16 -39.33
CA MET A 405 -8.93 13.09 -38.23
C MET A 405 -8.75 11.82 -37.37
N LYS A 406 -8.34 10.69 -37.97
CA LYS A 406 -7.96 9.48 -37.21
C LYS A 406 -6.67 9.66 -36.41
N GLU A 407 -5.64 10.26 -37.00
CA GLU A 407 -4.36 10.54 -36.33
C GLU A 407 -4.58 11.49 -35.12
N GLU A 408 -5.46 12.48 -35.27
CA GLU A 408 -5.83 13.42 -34.21
C GLU A 408 -6.67 12.76 -33.09
N ILE A 409 -7.63 11.89 -33.44
CA ILE A 409 -8.39 11.08 -32.46
C ILE A 409 -7.45 10.12 -31.70
N GLU A 410 -6.48 9.50 -32.36
CA GLU A 410 -5.51 8.61 -31.71
C GLU A 410 -4.62 9.39 -30.73
N LYS A 411 -4.15 10.58 -31.14
CA LYS A 411 -3.37 11.48 -30.26
C LYS A 411 -4.17 11.91 -29.04
N LEU A 412 -5.42 12.38 -29.22
CA LEU A 412 -6.29 12.81 -28.13
C LEU A 412 -6.62 11.66 -27.17
N ASN A 413 -6.76 10.43 -27.67
CA ASN A 413 -6.94 9.25 -26.83
C ASN A 413 -5.68 8.92 -25.99
N LYS A 414 -4.47 9.04 -26.57
CA LYS A 414 -3.21 8.87 -25.82
C LYS A 414 -3.04 9.93 -24.74
N GLU A 415 -3.31 11.19 -25.05
CA GLU A 415 -3.27 12.30 -24.06
C GLU A 415 -4.27 12.07 -22.91
N ASN A 416 -5.50 11.63 -23.21
CA ASN A 416 -6.49 11.28 -22.19
C ASN A 416 -6.10 10.05 -21.34
N GLN A 417 -5.42 9.04 -21.92
CA GLN A 417 -4.88 7.92 -21.14
C GLN A 417 -3.74 8.36 -20.21
N ILE A 418 -2.79 9.14 -20.71
CA ILE A 418 -1.69 9.71 -19.91
C ILE A 418 -2.26 10.53 -18.74
N LYS A 419 -3.26 11.38 -19.00
CA LYS A 419 -3.90 12.19 -17.97
C LYS A 419 -4.56 11.34 -16.87
N LYS A 420 -5.32 10.29 -17.25
CA LYS A 420 -5.90 9.34 -16.29
C LYS A 420 -4.83 8.61 -15.46
N ILE A 421 -3.71 8.21 -16.06
CA ILE A 421 -2.60 7.58 -15.35
C ILE A 421 -1.96 8.56 -14.35
N GLN A 422 -1.81 9.83 -14.73
CA GLN A 422 -1.33 10.91 -13.87
C GLN A 422 -2.27 11.12 -12.67
N ASP A 423 -3.58 11.20 -12.90
CA ASP A 423 -4.60 11.41 -11.87
C ASP A 423 -4.67 10.23 -10.87
N ILE A 424 -4.54 8.99 -11.36
CA ILE A 424 -4.43 7.79 -10.52
C ILE A 424 -3.16 7.84 -9.67
N LYS A 425 -2.00 8.12 -10.29
CA LYS A 425 -0.71 8.19 -9.60
C LYS A 425 -0.71 9.25 -8.49
N ASN A 426 -1.29 10.43 -8.75
CA ASN A 426 -1.41 11.51 -7.77
C ASN A 426 -2.27 11.07 -6.57
N LYS A 427 -3.43 10.43 -6.80
CA LYS A 427 -4.26 9.89 -5.71
C LYS A 427 -3.53 8.82 -4.90
N SER A 428 -2.84 7.88 -5.54
CA SER A 428 -2.05 6.87 -4.83
C SER A 428 -0.92 7.49 -4.01
N GLN A 429 -0.30 8.59 -4.47
CA GLN A 429 0.69 9.33 -3.68
C GLN A 429 0.04 10.03 -2.46
N GLU A 430 -1.13 10.65 -2.61
CA GLU A 430 -1.87 11.24 -1.48
C GLU A 430 -2.36 10.21 -0.46
N GLU A 431 -2.65 8.97 -0.88
CA GLU A 431 -3.03 7.87 0.00
C GLU A 431 -1.81 7.27 0.72
N ILE A 432 -0.70 7.05 0.01
CA ILE A 432 0.57 6.61 0.60
C ILE A 432 1.07 7.64 1.64
N GLU A 433 0.95 8.94 1.37
CA GLU A 433 1.38 10.00 2.29
C GLU A 433 0.57 10.03 3.60
N LYS A 434 -0.71 9.59 3.56
CA LYS A 434 -1.57 9.44 4.75
C LYS A 434 -1.30 8.15 5.55
N VAL A 435 -0.55 7.21 4.98
CA VAL A 435 -0.26 5.88 5.57
C VAL A 435 1.21 5.74 6.02
N LYS A 436 2.10 6.70 5.68
CA LYS A 436 3.47 6.73 6.22
C LYS A 436 3.45 6.76 7.75
N PRO A 437 4.10 5.82 8.47
CA PRO A 437 4.39 6.02 9.88
C PRO A 437 5.26 7.29 10.02
N LYS A 438 5.03 8.08 11.07
CA LYS A 438 5.88 9.23 11.38
C LYS A 438 7.33 8.74 11.52
N PRO A 439 8.30 9.36 10.83
CA PRO A 439 9.69 8.92 10.89
C PRO A 439 10.20 8.92 12.33
N SER A 440 10.97 7.88 12.69
CA SER A 440 11.67 7.80 13.98
C SER A 440 12.53 9.04 14.18
N GLN A 441 12.42 9.67 15.35
CA GLN A 441 13.23 10.84 15.65
C GLN A 441 14.62 10.39 16.14
N ASP A 442 15.67 10.79 15.42
CA ASP A 442 17.06 10.69 15.91
C ASP A 442 17.23 11.55 17.17
N PHE A 443 17.81 10.98 18.23
CA PHE A 443 18.14 11.69 19.47
C PHE A 443 19.66 11.83 19.63
N PRO A 444 20.14 12.95 20.23
CA PRO A 444 21.56 13.15 20.46
C PRO A 444 22.09 12.13 21.47
N ILE A 445 23.08 11.34 21.05
CA ILE A 445 23.82 10.47 21.96
C ILE A 445 24.67 11.35 22.89
N ALA A 446 24.63 11.10 24.20
CA ALA A 446 25.48 11.74 25.19
C ALA A 446 25.94 10.68 26.20
N ILE A 447 27.20 10.74 26.64
CA ILE A 447 27.80 9.71 27.50
C ILE A 447 28.03 10.26 28.91
N HIS A 448 27.57 9.52 29.91
CA HIS A 448 28.01 9.65 31.29
C HIS A 448 29.09 8.59 31.56
N ASN A 449 30.34 9.05 31.69
CA ASN A 449 31.52 8.22 31.88
C ASN A 449 32.04 8.33 33.33
N PRO A 450 31.88 7.27 34.17
CA PRO A 450 32.38 7.29 35.54
C PRO A 450 33.90 7.05 35.66
N ASP A 451 34.61 6.75 34.56
CA ASP A 451 36.07 6.55 34.57
C ASP A 451 36.77 7.16 33.32
N PRO A 452 36.98 8.49 33.30
CA PRO A 452 37.76 9.17 32.27
C PRO A 452 39.25 8.77 32.22
N SER A 453 39.77 8.02 33.20
CA SER A 453 41.17 7.54 33.15
C SER A 453 41.36 6.37 32.18
N ASP A 454 40.28 5.63 31.91
CA ASP A 454 40.28 4.40 31.14
C ASP A 454 39.44 4.47 29.87
N ILE A 455 38.28 5.15 29.93
CA ILE A 455 37.37 5.27 28.79
C ILE A 455 37.55 6.63 28.11
N ASP A 456 37.96 6.61 26.85
CA ASP A 456 37.82 7.74 25.92
C ASP A 456 36.54 7.57 25.09
N PHE A 457 36.00 8.67 24.56
CA PHE A 457 35.00 8.64 23.50
C PHE A 457 35.19 9.79 22.50
N SER A 458 34.75 9.56 21.26
CA SER A 458 34.82 10.50 20.15
C SER A 458 33.57 10.42 19.28
N ASP A 459 33.14 11.56 18.75
CA ASP A 459 32.09 11.62 17.74
C ASP A 459 32.58 11.10 16.38
N ILE A 460 31.70 10.41 15.66
CA ILE A 460 31.87 10.01 14.25
C ILE A 460 30.69 10.61 13.47
N ASP A 461 31.01 11.35 12.42
CA ASP A 461 30.07 12.02 11.51
C ASP A 461 28.99 12.90 12.19
N GLY A 462 29.27 13.38 13.41
CA GLY A 462 28.35 14.18 14.23
C GLY A 462 27.07 13.45 14.67
N ARG A 463 27.00 12.13 14.50
CA ARG A 463 25.80 11.30 14.77
C ARG A 463 26.10 10.10 15.67
N MET A 464 27.20 9.40 15.40
CA MET A 464 27.60 8.19 16.11
C MET A 464 28.63 8.53 17.20
N LYS A 465 28.71 7.73 18.26
CA LYS A 465 29.80 7.85 19.25
C LYS A 465 30.59 6.56 19.35
N LYS A 466 31.91 6.66 19.14
CA LYS A 466 32.86 5.59 19.45
C LYS A 466 33.37 5.77 20.88
N ILE A 467 33.38 4.68 21.63
CA ILE A 467 33.89 4.54 22.99
C ILE A 467 35.10 3.61 22.90
N THR A 468 36.24 3.95 23.51
CA THR A 468 37.49 3.17 23.43
C THR A 468 38.07 2.96 24.83
N LYS A 469 38.59 1.77 25.10
CA LYS A 469 39.05 1.31 26.42
C LYS A 469 40.56 1.08 26.49
N LYS A 470 41.22 1.47 27.58
CA LYS A 470 42.68 1.50 27.72
C LYS A 470 43.26 0.38 28.61
N GLN A 471 42.51 -0.07 29.62
CA GLN A 471 42.98 -0.90 30.74
C GLN A 471 42.14 -2.18 30.86
N GLN A 472 42.77 -3.30 31.23
CA GLN A 472 42.12 -4.62 31.38
C GLN A 472 41.37 -4.73 32.72
N LYS A 473 40.17 -4.16 32.80
CA LYS A 473 39.31 -4.10 34.01
C LYS A 473 37.86 -3.85 33.61
N TRP A 474 36.88 -4.07 34.48
CA TRP A 474 35.48 -3.84 34.12
C TRP A 474 35.08 -2.37 34.13
N ASN A 475 34.54 -1.86 33.03
CA ASN A 475 33.99 -0.51 32.96
C ASN A 475 32.59 -0.55 32.33
N SER A 476 31.63 0.01 33.06
CA SER A 476 30.27 0.28 32.57
C SER A 476 30.11 1.78 32.36
N ILE A 477 29.56 2.19 31.21
CA ILE A 477 29.23 3.58 30.89
C ILE A 477 27.76 3.66 30.51
N SER A 478 27.07 4.72 30.92
CA SER A 478 25.66 4.94 30.60
C SER A 478 25.47 6.12 29.66
N LEU A 479 24.37 6.15 28.92
CA LEU A 479 23.95 7.34 28.21
C LEU A 479 23.35 8.35 29.20
N THR A 480 23.52 9.65 28.93
CA THR A 480 22.95 10.74 29.74
C THR A 480 21.43 10.87 29.55
N GLN A 481 20.88 10.34 28.45
CA GLN A 481 19.44 10.38 28.18
C GLN A 481 18.68 9.42 29.11
N VAL A 482 17.93 9.99 30.05
CA VAL A 482 16.97 9.27 30.89
C VAL A 482 15.74 8.89 30.05
N ILE A 483 15.27 7.65 30.19
CA ILE A 483 14.08 7.13 29.53
C ILE A 483 12.98 6.91 30.59
N GLU A 484 11.80 7.46 30.32
CA GLU A 484 10.64 7.42 31.23
C GLU A 484 9.28 7.25 30.52
N ASN A 485 9.25 7.30 29.18
CA ASN A 485 8.02 7.13 28.38
C ASN A 485 8.30 6.81 26.90
N GLY A 486 7.33 6.15 26.26
CA GLY A 486 7.34 5.80 24.83
C GLY A 486 8.29 4.66 24.48
N ILE A 487 8.56 4.52 23.18
CA ILE A 487 9.36 3.42 22.63
C ILE A 487 10.70 3.97 22.13
N TRP A 488 11.79 3.33 22.52
CA TRP A 488 13.15 3.78 22.23
C TRP A 488 14.02 2.66 21.70
N GLU A 489 14.88 3.01 20.76
CA GLU A 489 15.80 2.09 20.11
C GLU A 489 17.23 2.61 20.27
N ILE A 490 18.16 1.73 20.63
CA ILE A 490 19.60 2.00 20.56
C ILE A 490 20.28 0.89 19.76
N GLU A 491 21.13 1.28 18.82
CA GLU A 491 22.01 0.38 18.06
C GLU A 491 23.45 0.49 18.56
N THR A 492 24.06 -0.64 18.84
CA THR A 492 25.44 -0.76 19.34
C THR A 492 26.22 -1.82 18.57
N GLU A 493 27.50 -1.56 18.33
CA GLU A 493 28.40 -2.43 17.58
C GLU A 493 29.75 -2.51 18.31
N PHE A 494 30.24 -3.72 18.57
CA PHE A 494 31.50 -3.91 19.28
C PHE A 494 32.63 -4.28 18.32
N ASN A 495 33.80 -3.69 18.53
CA ASN A 495 35.05 -4.13 17.93
C ASN A 495 36.05 -4.34 19.06
N ASN A 496 36.12 -5.59 19.52
CA ASN A 496 36.88 -6.05 20.67
C ASN A 496 38.08 -6.91 20.22
N SER A 497 39.25 -6.64 20.77
CA SER A 497 40.48 -7.43 20.64
C SER A 497 40.43 -8.79 21.38
N GLY A 498 39.49 -8.96 22.31
CA GLY A 498 39.35 -10.12 23.20
C GLY A 498 38.19 -11.08 22.88
N ILE A 499 37.73 -11.80 23.92
CA ILE A 499 36.89 -13.02 23.82
C ILE A 499 35.38 -12.70 23.63
N GLY A 500 35.00 -11.42 23.60
CA GLY A 500 33.60 -11.00 23.62
C GLY A 500 33.08 -10.68 25.03
N SER A 501 33.98 -10.24 25.93
CA SER A 501 33.69 -9.85 27.31
C SER A 501 33.07 -8.45 27.38
N VAL A 502 31.86 -8.35 26.83
CA VAL A 502 31.08 -7.12 26.67
C VAL A 502 29.61 -7.38 27.00
N ALA A 503 28.86 -6.34 27.37
CA ALA A 503 27.41 -6.42 27.58
C ALA A 503 26.73 -5.10 27.23
N VAL A 504 25.44 -5.17 26.88
CA VAL A 504 24.57 -3.99 26.69
C VAL A 504 23.33 -4.12 27.57
N GLY A 505 22.72 -3.01 27.97
CA GLY A 505 21.51 -3.11 28.77
C GLY A 505 20.92 -1.78 29.22
N ILE A 506 20.11 -1.88 30.29
CA ILE A 506 19.50 -0.75 31.00
C ILE A 506 19.86 -0.77 32.48
N VAL A 507 20.00 0.43 33.04
CA VAL A 507 20.29 0.68 34.46
C VAL A 507 19.21 1.60 35.04
N GLN A 508 18.79 1.37 36.29
CA GLN A 508 17.92 2.31 37.02
C GLN A 508 18.52 3.72 37.02
N ASP A 509 17.71 4.75 36.75
CA ASP A 509 18.22 6.12 36.69
C ASP A 509 18.82 6.61 38.01
N SER A 510 18.28 6.14 39.14
CA SER A 510 18.81 6.39 40.49
C SER A 510 20.15 5.69 40.80
N CYS A 511 20.62 4.77 39.95
CA CYS A 511 21.86 4.04 40.18
C CYS A 511 23.07 4.82 39.64
N ASN A 512 24.02 5.10 40.53
CA ASN A 512 25.29 5.73 40.20
C ASN A 512 26.37 4.67 39.93
N ILE A 513 26.70 4.46 38.65
CA ILE A 513 27.72 3.48 38.24
C ILE A 513 29.10 3.96 38.70
N GLN A 514 29.84 3.11 39.40
CA GLN A 514 31.21 3.41 39.83
C GLN A 514 32.26 2.97 38.80
N ALA A 515 33.43 3.63 38.81
CA ALA A 515 34.60 3.14 38.09
C ALA A 515 34.96 1.71 38.54
N GLY A 516 35.30 0.83 37.59
CA GLY A 516 35.58 -0.59 37.89
C GLY A 516 34.35 -1.51 37.95
N GLN A 517 33.12 -1.01 37.81
CA GLN A 517 31.90 -1.79 38.10
C GLN A 517 31.38 -2.64 36.92
N HIS A 518 31.09 -3.91 37.22
CA HIS A 518 30.53 -4.92 36.32
C HIS A 518 29.01 -4.77 36.07
N CYS A 519 28.50 -5.22 34.92
CA CYS A 519 27.11 -5.08 34.45
C CYS A 519 26.05 -5.94 35.18
N ASN A 520 26.43 -6.79 36.12
CA ASN A 520 25.52 -7.71 36.82
C ASN A 520 25.22 -7.20 38.26
N GLN A 521 24.31 -6.24 38.35
CA GLN A 521 23.94 -5.53 39.59
C GLN A 521 22.44 -5.66 39.88
N THR A 522 22.03 -5.40 41.13
CA THR A 522 20.62 -5.35 41.56
C THR A 522 19.79 -4.21 40.95
N SER A 523 20.44 -3.29 40.24
CA SER A 523 19.86 -2.12 39.56
C SER A 523 20.02 -2.15 38.03
N MET A 524 20.41 -3.30 37.47
CA MET A 524 20.72 -3.47 36.05
C MET A 524 20.04 -4.70 35.46
N ALA A 525 19.78 -4.63 34.16
CA ALA A 525 19.59 -5.79 33.31
C ALA A 525 20.45 -5.64 32.05
N SER A 526 21.04 -6.74 31.58
CA SER A 526 21.92 -6.74 30.42
C SER A 526 21.83 -8.01 29.59
N PHE A 527 22.00 -7.87 28.29
CA PHE A 527 22.26 -8.94 27.34
C PHE A 527 23.79 -9.04 27.17
N ALA A 528 24.35 -10.21 27.43
CA ALA A 528 25.79 -10.42 27.51
C ALA A 528 26.36 -11.01 26.21
N GLY A 529 27.58 -10.61 25.85
CA GLY A 529 28.29 -11.08 24.66
C GLY A 529 28.82 -12.51 24.77
N LYS A 530 29.57 -12.92 23.75
CA LYS A 530 30.05 -14.30 23.52
C LYS A 530 30.66 -15.01 24.74
N THR A 531 31.43 -14.30 25.57
CA THR A 531 32.03 -14.85 26.81
C THR A 531 30.99 -15.52 27.73
N TRP A 532 29.74 -15.06 27.69
CA TRP A 532 28.62 -15.56 28.51
C TRP A 532 27.48 -16.14 27.67
N SER A 533 27.78 -16.65 26.48
CA SER A 533 26.85 -17.44 25.64
C SER A 533 25.53 -16.74 25.26
N GLY A 534 25.45 -15.41 25.31
CA GLY A 534 24.20 -14.68 25.04
C GLY A 534 23.22 -14.63 26.22
N ASN A 535 23.63 -14.95 27.45
CA ASN A 535 22.72 -14.91 28.60
C ASN A 535 22.16 -13.49 28.85
N VAL A 536 20.88 -13.42 29.21
CA VAL A 536 20.23 -12.19 29.68
C VAL A 536 20.23 -12.20 31.21
N TYR A 537 20.87 -11.20 31.79
CA TYR A 537 20.92 -10.97 33.24
C TYR A 537 19.90 -9.89 33.63
N CYS A 538 19.20 -10.07 34.75
CA CYS A 538 18.34 -9.05 35.34
C CYS A 538 18.33 -9.18 36.86
N LYS A 539 18.73 -8.11 37.57
CA LYS A 539 18.86 -8.07 39.04
C LYS A 539 19.46 -9.35 39.63
N GLN A 540 20.64 -9.73 39.13
CA GLN A 540 21.43 -10.91 39.50
C GLN A 540 20.86 -12.30 39.13
N LYS A 541 19.68 -12.38 38.50
CA LYS A 541 19.16 -13.61 37.88
C LYS A 541 19.63 -13.69 36.43
N GLU A 542 19.74 -14.90 35.86
CA GLU A 542 20.05 -15.11 34.44
C GLU A 542 19.03 -16.03 33.75
N ILE A 543 18.80 -15.82 32.46
CA ILE A 543 18.09 -16.76 31.57
C ILE A 543 18.88 -16.91 30.27
N SER A 544 19.08 -18.17 29.86
CA SER A 544 19.69 -18.55 28.59
C SER A 544 18.64 -18.78 27.49
N GLY A 545 18.99 -18.42 26.26
CA GLY A 545 18.15 -18.65 25.08
C GLY A 545 18.39 -17.70 23.90
N ASN A 546 19.08 -16.58 24.11
CA ASN A 546 19.48 -15.69 23.02
C ASN A 546 20.75 -16.20 22.33
N THR A 547 20.94 -15.74 21.09
CA THR A 547 22.16 -16.01 20.31
C THR A 547 23.31 -15.19 20.88
N ALA A 548 24.43 -15.84 21.18
CA ALA A 548 25.67 -15.18 21.55
C ALA A 548 26.17 -14.26 20.41
N TYR A 549 26.43 -12.99 20.70
CA TYR A 549 26.93 -12.02 19.74
C TYR A 549 28.44 -11.73 19.91
N ASP A 550 29.08 -11.35 18.81
CA ASP A 550 30.52 -11.18 18.64
C ASP A 550 30.84 -9.85 17.91
N ASN A 551 32.10 -9.67 17.51
CA ASN A 551 32.62 -8.48 16.84
C ASN A 551 31.93 -8.11 15.53
N ASN A 552 31.72 -6.81 15.35
CA ASN A 552 31.12 -6.13 14.19
C ASN A 552 29.66 -6.53 13.90
N GLN A 553 29.00 -7.27 14.81
CA GLN A 553 27.55 -7.46 14.77
C GLN A 553 26.84 -6.23 15.35
N ILE A 554 25.64 -5.94 14.85
CA ILE A 554 24.80 -4.85 15.36
C ILE A 554 23.83 -5.42 16.39
N ILE A 555 24.06 -5.06 17.65
CA ILE A 555 23.18 -5.37 18.78
C ILE A 555 22.23 -4.18 18.94
N LYS A 556 20.95 -4.42 18.68
CA LYS A 556 19.87 -3.45 18.91
C LYS A 556 19.13 -3.80 20.20
N GLN A 557 18.74 -2.77 20.95
CA GLN A 557 17.87 -2.89 22.10
C GLN A 557 16.62 -2.01 21.86
N GLU A 558 15.42 -2.58 21.98
CA GLU A 558 14.15 -1.87 21.89
C GLU A 558 13.45 -1.86 23.26
N LEU A 559 13.35 -0.66 23.85
CA LEU A 559 12.76 -0.39 25.15
C LEU A 559 11.35 0.21 24.95
N ASN A 560 10.32 -0.53 25.32
CA ASN A 560 8.92 -0.10 25.22
C ASN A 560 8.35 0.15 26.63
N PHE A 561 8.21 1.42 27.02
CA PHE A 561 7.65 1.79 28.33
C PHE A 561 6.15 1.52 28.49
N GLU A 562 5.40 1.40 27.38
CA GLU A 562 3.95 1.16 27.42
C GLU A 562 3.64 -0.31 27.74
N GLN A 563 4.50 -1.23 27.27
CA GLN A 563 4.47 -2.65 27.62
C GLN A 563 5.36 -2.99 28.83
N GLY A 564 6.28 -2.09 29.20
CA GLY A 564 7.29 -2.31 30.23
C GLY A 564 8.33 -3.37 29.84
N THR A 565 8.74 -3.40 28.57
CA THR A 565 9.60 -4.45 28.00
C THR A 565 10.91 -3.92 27.42
N LEU A 566 11.98 -4.72 27.50
CA LEU A 566 13.24 -4.52 26.77
C LEU A 566 13.56 -5.77 25.96
N ILE A 567 13.55 -5.63 24.63
CA ILE A 567 13.71 -6.71 23.65
C ILE A 567 15.04 -6.50 22.91
N PHE A 568 15.76 -7.60 22.66
CA PHE A 568 17.09 -7.59 22.04
C PHE A 568 17.06 -8.14 20.61
N PHE A 569 17.93 -7.61 19.77
CA PHE A 569 18.11 -8.03 18.38
C PHE A 569 19.60 -8.15 18.07
N VAL A 570 20.00 -9.15 17.28
CA VAL A 570 21.37 -9.34 16.78
C VAL A 570 21.30 -9.38 15.26
N ASP A 571 21.99 -8.46 14.58
CA ASP A 571 21.96 -8.26 13.12
C ASP A 571 20.53 -8.18 12.55
N GLY A 572 19.63 -7.53 13.30
CA GLY A 572 18.21 -7.38 12.96
C GLY A 572 17.31 -8.55 13.36
N VAL A 573 17.86 -9.69 13.78
CA VAL A 573 17.09 -10.85 14.23
C VAL A 573 16.68 -10.69 15.69
N GLN A 574 15.37 -10.62 15.97
CA GLN A 574 14.83 -10.57 17.34
C GLN A 574 15.21 -11.82 18.14
N GLN A 575 15.54 -11.63 19.42
CA GLN A 575 15.97 -12.70 20.32
C GLN A 575 14.85 -13.07 21.32
N PRO A 576 14.68 -14.36 21.70
CA PRO A 576 13.51 -14.83 22.44
C PRO A 576 13.51 -14.51 23.94
N VAL A 577 14.68 -14.25 24.56
CA VAL A 577 14.79 -13.84 25.96
C VAL A 577 14.81 -12.32 26.04
N TYR A 578 13.83 -11.77 26.74
CA TYR A 578 13.60 -10.33 26.89
C TYR A 578 13.27 -10.00 28.36
N ILE A 579 13.33 -8.72 28.73
CA ILE A 579 13.02 -8.26 30.10
C ILE A 579 11.61 -7.68 30.15
N SER A 580 10.87 -7.94 31.22
CA SER A 580 9.47 -7.51 31.40
C SER A 580 9.19 -6.87 32.77
N GLY A 581 8.24 -5.94 32.83
CA GLY A 581 7.82 -5.29 34.08
C GLY A 581 8.59 -4.01 34.42
N ILE A 582 9.34 -3.45 33.47
CA ILE A 582 10.08 -2.18 33.62
C ILE A 582 9.05 -1.05 33.80
N LYS A 583 9.13 -0.33 34.93
CA LYS A 583 8.20 0.76 35.29
C LYS A 583 8.90 2.03 35.80
N GLU A 584 10.07 1.90 36.44
CA GLU A 584 10.88 3.06 36.84
C GLU A 584 11.73 3.62 35.69
N LYS A 585 12.22 4.85 35.86
CA LYS A 585 13.10 5.51 34.89
C LYS A 585 14.43 4.76 34.75
N VAL A 586 14.91 4.62 33.52
CA VAL A 586 16.17 3.92 33.21
C VAL A 586 17.03 4.68 32.21
N ARG A 587 18.33 4.36 32.18
CA ARG A 587 19.29 4.80 31.17
C ARG A 587 19.85 3.58 30.44
N PHE A 588 20.09 3.69 29.13
CA PHE A 588 20.86 2.66 28.40
C PHE A 588 22.32 2.67 28.85
N PHE A 589 22.97 1.50 28.85
CA PHE A 589 24.39 1.38 29.18
C PHE A 589 25.12 0.32 28.35
N VAL A 590 26.46 0.43 28.34
CA VAL A 590 27.41 -0.48 27.70
C VAL A 590 28.48 -0.88 28.72
N CYS A 591 28.90 -2.14 28.71
CA CYS A 591 29.96 -2.67 29.57
C CYS A 591 31.06 -3.35 28.75
N MET A 592 32.33 -3.14 29.13
CA MET A 592 33.51 -3.71 28.46
C MET A 592 34.61 -4.07 29.48
N TYR A 593 35.41 -5.10 29.17
CA TYR A 593 36.54 -5.56 29.99
C TYR A 593 37.92 -5.39 29.34
N ASP A 594 37.99 -5.61 28.04
CA ASP A 594 39.25 -5.84 27.34
C ASP A 594 39.97 -4.53 26.96
N ALA A 595 41.30 -4.51 27.13
CA ALA A 595 42.13 -3.38 26.76
C ALA A 595 42.25 -3.26 25.23
N GLY A 596 42.07 -2.05 24.71
CA GLY A 596 42.01 -1.79 23.27
C GLY A 596 40.65 -2.09 22.63
N SER A 597 39.65 -2.58 23.38
CA SER A 597 38.30 -2.77 22.86
C SER A 597 37.63 -1.43 22.55
N SER A 598 36.66 -1.45 21.63
CA SER A 598 35.80 -0.30 21.37
C SER A 598 34.35 -0.69 21.10
N CYS A 599 33.44 0.24 21.37
CA CYS A 599 32.02 0.15 21.06
C CYS A 599 31.62 1.39 20.26
N ILE A 600 30.86 1.22 19.18
CA ILE A 600 30.20 2.29 18.45
C ILE A 600 28.72 2.27 18.79
N ILE A 601 28.21 3.34 19.39
CA ILE A 601 26.76 3.57 19.44
C ILE A 601 26.38 4.22 18.11
N ARG A 602 25.64 3.48 17.30
CA ARG A 602 25.32 3.83 15.90
C ARG A 602 24.12 4.78 15.81
N SER A 603 23.14 4.58 16.67
CA SER A 603 21.98 5.48 16.79
C SER A 603 21.31 5.35 18.15
N LEU A 604 20.63 6.42 18.56
CA LEU A 604 19.59 6.43 19.58
C LEU A 604 18.36 7.07 18.93
N LYS A 605 17.24 6.37 18.88
CA LYS A 605 16.01 6.83 18.22
C LYS A 605 14.82 6.73 19.17
N LYS A 606 13.85 7.65 19.06
CA LYS A 606 12.51 7.46 19.62
C LYS A 606 11.58 6.97 18.51
N LEU A 607 10.99 5.79 18.71
CA LEU A 607 10.11 5.13 17.76
C LEU A 607 8.65 5.59 17.95
N THR A 608 7.86 5.43 16.88
CA THR A 608 6.45 5.84 16.82
C THR A 608 5.48 4.66 16.89
N SER A 609 6.01 3.44 16.79
CA SER A 609 5.39 2.14 17.07
C SER A 609 6.49 1.16 17.52
N PRO A 610 6.17 -0.01 18.10
CA PRO A 610 7.14 -1.08 18.24
C PRO A 610 7.63 -1.56 16.86
N THR A 611 8.78 -2.23 16.83
CA THR A 611 9.21 -3.08 15.71
C THR A 611 9.46 -4.52 16.12
N SER A 612 9.39 -4.84 17.42
CA SER A 612 9.30 -6.21 17.89
C SER A 612 7.96 -6.87 17.52
N GLU A 613 8.01 -8.13 17.09
CA GLU A 613 6.85 -9.01 16.89
C GLU A 613 6.82 -10.12 17.96
N HIS A 614 5.73 -10.88 18.06
CA HIS A 614 5.67 -12.04 18.97
C HIS A 614 6.29 -13.28 18.29
N ILE A 615 7.39 -13.81 18.84
CA ILE A 615 8.13 -14.95 18.29
C ILE A 615 8.00 -16.23 19.16
N PRO A 616 8.13 -17.43 18.56
CA PRO A 616 8.03 -18.68 19.32
C PRO A 616 9.14 -18.88 20.36
N ASN A 617 8.81 -19.54 21.46
CA ASN A 617 9.71 -19.86 22.59
C ASN A 617 10.23 -18.63 23.38
N GLU A 618 9.51 -17.51 23.33
CA GLU A 618 9.78 -16.34 24.16
C GLU A 618 9.87 -16.66 25.66
N LYS A 619 10.79 -15.97 26.35
CA LYS A 619 11.00 -16.07 27.80
C LYS A 619 11.22 -14.68 28.38
N ALA A 620 10.28 -14.24 29.21
CA ALA A 620 10.42 -13.01 29.98
C ALA A 620 11.29 -13.25 31.24
N ILE A 621 12.29 -12.40 31.47
CA ILE A 621 12.91 -12.23 32.79
C ILE A 621 12.29 -10.97 33.45
N ASN A 622 11.69 -11.14 34.63
CA ASN A 622 11.05 -10.01 35.31
C ASN A 622 12.10 -9.04 35.87
N TRP A 623 11.85 -7.75 35.64
CA TRP A 623 12.67 -6.62 36.03
C TRP A 623 12.87 -6.52 37.54
#